data_AF-A0A250IXP7-F1
#
_entry.id   AF-A0A250IXP7-F1
#
_cell.length_a   1.000
_cell.length_b   1.000
_cell.length_c   1.000
_cell.angle_alpha   90.00
_cell.angle_beta   90.00
_cell.angle_gamma   90.00
#
_symmetry.space_group_name_H-M   'P 1'
#
loop_
_entity.id
_entity.type
_entity.pdbx_description
1 polymer ?
#
loop_
_entity_poly.entity_id
_entity_poly.type
_entity_poly.pdbx_seq_one_letter_code
_entity_poly.pdbx_strand_id
1 'polypeptide(L)'
;MAEQSPPYWVLISVLFSSQPLTPALAMTLHQAAYDLYRRGDSEQPVAGDLLTGRVRNLRKDVQMGTLAGPAFEAEIETERGSGTVRFLLTRQGLELMKEQPAEPPVPPRPRYLN
;
A
#
# COMPACT_ATOMS: atom_id res chain seq x y z
N MET A 1 -5.93 2.02 25.22
CA MET A 1 -6.61 1.02 24.39
C MET A 1 -5.74 0.76 23.17
N ALA A 2 -5.34 -0.47 22.87
CA ALA A 2 -4.65 -0.76 21.61
C ALA A 2 -5.66 -0.55 20.48
N GLU A 3 -5.41 0.46 19.64
CA GLU A 3 -6.21 0.73 18.45
C GLU A 3 -6.33 -0.55 17.65
N GLN A 4 -7.53 -1.15 17.63
CA GLN A 4 -7.84 -2.32 16.84
C GLN A 4 -7.97 -1.90 15.38
N SER A 5 -6.87 -1.42 14.80
CA SER A 5 -6.73 -1.37 13.36
C SER A 5 -6.90 -2.81 12.86
N PRO A 6 -7.81 -3.06 11.90
CA PRO A 6 -8.02 -4.40 11.38
C PRO A 6 -6.66 -4.99 10.98
N PRO A 7 -6.44 -6.29 11.23
CA PRO A 7 -5.14 -6.87 10.96
C PRO A 7 -4.77 -6.62 9.50
N TYR A 8 -3.68 -5.91 9.24
CA TYR A 8 -3.31 -5.41 7.91
C TYR A 8 -3.09 -6.53 6.86
N TRP A 9 -2.84 -7.75 7.32
CA TRP A 9 -2.81 -8.97 6.51
C TRP A 9 -4.18 -9.38 5.94
N VAL A 10 -5.27 -8.76 6.40
CA VAL A 10 -6.60 -8.85 5.79
C VAL A 10 -6.73 -7.85 4.63
N LEU A 11 -5.95 -6.76 4.62
CA LEU A 11 -6.00 -5.70 3.59
C LEU A 11 -5.25 -6.11 2.32
N ILE A 12 -4.08 -6.72 2.51
CA ILE A 12 -3.29 -7.30 1.43
C ILE A 12 -3.03 -8.77 1.72
N SER A 13 -3.18 -9.61 0.70
CA SER A 13 -2.76 -11.00 0.79
C SER A 13 -1.42 -11.15 0.10
N VAL A 14 -0.39 -11.48 0.89
CA VAL A 14 0.99 -11.61 0.41
C VAL A 14 1.19 -13.00 -0.19
N LEU A 15 1.57 -13.02 -1.46
CA LEU A 15 1.82 -14.23 -2.25
C LEU A 15 3.28 -14.65 -2.14
N PHE A 16 4.17 -13.67 -2.03
CA PHE A 16 5.61 -13.86 -1.89
C PHE A 16 6.23 -12.64 -1.21
N SER A 17 7.20 -12.84 -0.34
CA SER A 17 8.04 -11.78 0.20
C SER A 17 9.45 -12.29 0.43
N SER A 18 10.46 -11.61 -0.10
CA SER A 18 11.87 -11.93 0.16
C SER A 18 12.41 -11.26 1.43
N GLN A 19 11.60 -10.42 2.09
CA GLN A 19 11.94 -9.72 3.31
C GLN A 19 10.81 -9.90 4.34
N PRO A 20 11.09 -9.84 5.65
CA PRO A 20 10.06 -9.87 6.67
C PRO A 20 9.06 -8.73 6.48
N LEU A 21 7.79 -9.07 6.35
CA LEU A 21 6.72 -8.09 6.14
C LEU A 21 6.30 -7.50 7.49
N THR A 22 6.86 -6.35 7.84
CA THR A 22 6.48 -5.63 9.06
C THR A 22 5.08 -5.01 8.91
N PRO A 23 4.37 -4.73 10.02
CA PRO A 23 3.10 -4.00 9.99
C PRO A 23 3.15 -2.69 9.21
N ALA A 24 4.20 -1.89 9.44
CA ALA A 24 4.39 -0.59 8.78
C ALA A 24 4.54 -0.77 7.26
N LEU A 25 5.39 -1.71 6.83
CA LEU A 25 5.60 -2.01 5.41
C LEU A 25 4.29 -2.47 4.74
N ALA A 26 3.54 -3.36 5.38
CA ALA A 26 2.27 -3.82 4.83
C ALA A 26 1.25 -2.69 4.65
N MET A 27 1.19 -1.75 5.60
CA MET A 27 0.31 -0.58 5.51
C MET A 27 0.73 0.35 4.35
N THR A 28 2.03 0.64 4.24
CA THR A 28 2.56 1.46 3.15
C THR A 28 2.29 0.82 1.78
N LEU A 29 2.48 -0.50 1.65
CA LEU A 29 2.16 -1.24 0.43
C LEU A 29 0.67 -1.24 0.10
N HIS A 30 -0.19 -1.37 1.12
CA HIS A 30 -1.64 -1.29 0.96
C HIS A 30 -2.09 0.07 0.42
N GLN A 31 -1.63 1.16 1.04
CA GLN A 31 -1.92 2.52 0.60
C GLN A 31 -1.44 2.76 -0.83
N ALA A 32 -0.20 2.37 -1.14
CA ALA A 32 0.35 2.52 -2.47
C ALA A 32 -0.42 1.68 -3.51
N ALA A 33 -0.79 0.44 -3.21
CA ALA A 33 -1.57 -0.37 -4.14
C ALA A 33 -2.98 0.21 -4.36
N TYR A 34 -3.64 0.69 -3.31
CA TYR A 34 -4.95 1.32 -3.41
C TYR A 34 -4.92 2.57 -4.30
N ASP A 35 -3.90 3.40 -4.13
CA ASP A 35 -3.70 4.61 -4.93
C ASP A 35 -3.49 4.30 -6.41
N LEU A 36 -2.64 3.32 -6.73
CA LEU A 36 -2.45 2.85 -8.11
C LEU A 36 -3.71 2.27 -8.71
N TYR A 37 -4.44 1.47 -7.93
CA TYR A 37 -5.71 0.90 -8.34
C TYR A 37 -6.73 1.99 -8.69
N ARG A 38 -6.86 2.99 -7.81
CA ARG A 38 -7.81 4.10 -7.97
C ARG A 38 -7.49 5.01 -9.15
N ARG A 39 -6.20 5.30 -9.38
CA ARG A 39 -5.75 6.18 -10.48
C ARG A 39 -5.63 5.44 -11.82
N GLY A 40 -5.51 4.11 -11.81
CA GLY A 40 -5.24 3.31 -13.00
C GLY A 40 -3.76 3.35 -13.44
N ASP A 41 -2.87 3.86 -12.58
CA ASP A 41 -1.46 4.02 -12.86
C ASP A 41 -0.72 2.66 -12.91
N SER A 42 0.35 2.60 -13.71
CA SER A 42 1.18 1.41 -13.81
C SER A 42 2.05 1.20 -12.57
N GLU A 43 2.48 2.28 -11.93
CA GLU A 43 3.54 2.26 -10.95
C GLU A 43 3.62 3.56 -10.14
N GLN A 44 4.09 3.49 -8.89
CA GLN A 44 4.48 4.67 -8.13
C GLN A 44 5.69 4.40 -7.22
N PRO A 45 6.53 5.43 -6.97
CA PRO A 45 7.53 5.36 -5.93
C PRO A 45 6.86 5.26 -4.57
N VAL A 46 7.54 4.59 -3.64
CA VAL A 46 7.14 4.50 -2.24
C VAL A 46 8.31 4.94 -1.40
N ALA A 47 8.09 5.96 -0.59
CA ALA A 47 9.04 6.43 0.41
C ALA A 47 8.30 6.53 1.74
N GLY A 48 8.79 5.80 2.73
CA GLY A 48 8.34 5.90 4.12
C GLY A 48 9.54 5.99 5.05
N ASP A 49 9.30 6.18 6.34
CA ASP A 49 10.36 6.43 7.33
C ASP A 49 11.44 5.33 7.40
N LEU A 50 11.11 4.10 6.98
CA LEU A 50 11.98 2.92 7.08
C LEU A 50 12.27 2.24 5.74
N LEU A 51 11.76 2.76 4.61
CA LEU A 51 11.92 2.12 3.31
C LEU A 51 11.81 3.08 2.13
N THR A 52 12.54 2.77 1.07
CA THR A 52 12.41 3.36 -0.26
C THR A 52 12.12 2.27 -1.27
N GLY A 53 11.44 2.59 -2.37
CA GLY A 53 11.12 1.59 -3.37
C GLY A 53 10.11 2.04 -4.40
N ARG A 54 9.55 1.05 -5.10
CA ARG A 54 8.52 1.21 -6.13
C ARG A 54 7.48 0.10 -6.02
N VAL A 55 6.22 0.46 -6.23
CA VAL A 55 5.13 -0.49 -6.36
C VAL A 55 4.61 -0.45 -7.79
N ARG A 56 4.50 -1.61 -8.42
CA ARG A 56 4.00 -1.79 -9.78
C ARG A 56 2.65 -2.52 -9.75
N ASN A 57 1.67 -1.95 -10.43
CA ASN A 57 0.42 -2.61 -10.76
C ASN A 57 0.68 -3.64 -11.87
N LEU A 58 0.45 -4.92 -11.58
CA LEU A 58 0.65 -5.99 -12.56
C LEU A 58 -0.46 -6.04 -13.61
N ARG A 59 -1.53 -5.25 -13.44
CA ARG A 59 -2.73 -5.19 -14.29
C ARG A 59 -3.35 -6.56 -14.50
N LYS A 60 -3.37 -7.34 -13.42
CA LYS A 60 -3.92 -8.70 -13.38
C LYS A 60 -4.75 -8.82 -12.12
N ASP A 61 -5.93 -9.40 -12.25
CA ASP A 61 -6.68 -9.93 -11.13
C ASP A 61 -6.23 -11.36 -10.85
N VAL A 62 -5.96 -11.65 -9.59
CA VAL A 62 -5.52 -12.97 -9.12
C VAL A 62 -6.56 -13.52 -8.16
N GLN A 63 -6.84 -14.81 -8.26
CA GLN A 63 -7.66 -15.55 -7.31
C GLN A 63 -6.82 -16.63 -6.65
N MET A 64 -6.78 -16.64 -5.32
CA MET A 64 -6.10 -17.63 -4.50
C MET A 64 -7.07 -18.12 -3.42
N GLY A 65 -7.64 -19.31 -3.63
CA GLY A 65 -8.72 -19.82 -2.79
C GLY A 65 -9.93 -18.89 -2.78
N THR A 66 -10.28 -18.38 -1.60
CA THR A 66 -11.39 -17.43 -1.40
C THR A 66 -10.97 -15.97 -1.55
N LEU A 67 -9.67 -15.69 -1.69
CA LEU A 67 -9.14 -14.34 -1.84
C LEU A 67 -9.02 -13.99 -3.32
N ALA A 68 -9.49 -12.81 -3.70
CA ALA A 68 -9.38 -12.31 -5.06
C ALA A 68 -9.16 -10.79 -5.08
N GLY A 69 -8.41 -10.32 -6.07
CA GLY A 69 -8.22 -8.90 -6.33
C GLY A 69 -7.04 -8.58 -7.24
N PRO A 70 -6.79 -7.28 -7.49
CA PRO A 70 -5.71 -6.83 -8.34
C PRO A 70 -4.34 -7.12 -7.70
N ALA A 71 -3.40 -7.56 -8.52
CA ALA A 71 -2.07 -7.97 -8.10
C ALA A 71 -1.01 -6.88 -8.31
N PHE A 72 -0.08 -6.82 -7.38
CA PHE A 72 0.99 -5.84 -7.32
C PHE A 72 2.33 -6.50 -7.00
N GLU A 73 3.38 -5.83 -7.41
CA GLU A 73 4.76 -6.18 -7.09
C GLU A 73 5.46 -4.94 -6.55
N ALA A 74 6.10 -5.08 -5.39
CA ALA A 74 6.91 -4.04 -4.79
C ALA A 74 8.36 -4.44 -4.81
N GLU A 75 9.22 -3.54 -5.26
CA GLU A 75 10.66 -3.59 -5.01
C GLU A 75 10.95 -2.58 -3.91
N ILE A 76 11.55 -3.06 -2.81
CA ILE A 76 11.80 -2.26 -1.62
C ILE A 76 13.26 -2.36 -1.22
N GLU A 77 13.78 -1.27 -0.68
CA GLU A 77 15.08 -1.17 -0.04
C GLU A 77 14.85 -0.89 1.44
N THR A 78 15.46 -1.72 2.28
CA THR A 78 15.39 -1.62 3.74
C THR A 78 16.80 -1.69 4.30
N GLU A 79 16.96 -1.44 5.61
CA GLU A 79 18.25 -1.61 6.30
C GLU A 79 18.84 -3.03 6.16
N ARG A 80 17.99 -4.03 5.87
CA ARG A 80 18.38 -5.43 5.66
C ARG A 80 18.76 -5.75 4.21
N GLY A 81 18.69 -4.75 3.33
CA GLY A 81 18.93 -4.87 1.90
C GLY A 81 17.66 -4.76 1.05
N SER A 82 17.83 -5.02 -0.24
CA SER A 82 16.75 -4.99 -1.24
C SER A 82 15.87 -6.24 -1.17
N GLY A 83 14.61 -6.09 -1.55
CA GLY A 83 13.66 -7.20 -1.56
C GLY A 83 12.48 -6.97 -2.49
N THR A 84 11.77 -8.07 -2.76
CA THR A 84 10.57 -8.08 -3.59
C THR A 84 9.39 -8.64 -2.80
N VAL A 85 8.25 -7.96 -2.90
CA VAL A 85 6.97 -8.40 -2.32
C VAL A 85 5.94 -8.50 -3.43
N ARG A 86 5.31 -9.67 -3.58
CA ARG A 86 4.14 -9.86 -4.45
C ARG A 86 2.91 -10.06 -3.60
N PHE A 87 1.86 -9.33 -3.90
CA PHE A 87 0.65 -9.33 -3.10
C PHE A 87 -0.56 -8.99 -3.97
N LEU A 88 -1.75 -9.31 -3.46
CA LEU A 88 -3.02 -8.84 -4.01
C LEU A 88 -3.70 -7.91 -3.01
N LEU A 89 -4.40 -6.91 -3.53
CA LEU A 89 -5.26 -6.04 -2.74
C LEU A 89 -6.61 -6.74 -2.57
N THR A 90 -6.99 -7.06 -1.33
CA THR A 90 -8.23 -7.81 -1.08
C THR A 90 -9.45 -6.92 -1.26
N ARG A 91 -10.64 -7.52 -1.42
CA ARG A 91 -11.91 -6.76 -1.39
C ARG A 91 -12.07 -5.96 -0.10
N GLN A 92 -11.72 -6.54 1.05
CA GLN A 92 -11.78 -5.85 2.34
C GLN A 92 -10.81 -4.65 2.38
N GLY A 93 -9.60 -4.81 1.81
CA GLY A 93 -8.63 -3.73 1.67
C GLY A 93 -9.09 -2.61 0.75
N LEU A 94 -9.94 -2.90 -0.25
CA LEU A 94 -10.56 -1.88 -1.09
C LEU A 94 -11.65 -1.10 -0.35
N GLU A 95 -12.50 -1.76 0.42
CA GLU A 95 -13.61 -1.10 1.13
C GLU A 95 -13.12 -0.18 2.26
N LEU A 96 -12.12 -0.59 3.05
CA LEU A 96 -11.59 0.19 4.18
C LEU A 96 -11.00 1.57 3.80
N MET A 97 -10.55 1.73 2.55
CA MET A 97 -10.02 3.00 2.04
C MET A 97 -11.07 3.82 1.27
N LYS A 98 -12.22 3.24 0.92
CA LYS A 98 -13.38 4.02 0.44
C LYS A 98 -14.06 4.76 1.58
N GLU A 99 -14.03 4.18 2.78
CA GLU A 99 -14.67 4.73 3.98
C GLU A 99 -13.82 5.81 4.68
N GLN A 100 -12.52 5.90 4.39
CA GLN A 100 -11.68 7.01 4.85
C GLN A 100 -11.92 8.23 3.95
N PRO A 101 -12.51 9.33 4.46
CA PRO A 101 -12.58 10.57 3.70
C PRO A 101 -11.16 11.03 3.40
N ALA A 102 -10.86 11.26 2.12
CA ALA A 102 -9.60 11.86 1.70
C ALA A 102 -9.33 13.11 2.55
N GLU A 103 -8.19 13.18 3.23
CA GLU A 103 -7.82 14.37 3.99
C GLU A 103 -7.95 15.60 3.08
N PRO A 104 -8.67 16.66 3.52
CA PRO A 104 -8.83 17.85 2.71
C PRO A 104 -7.45 18.47 2.45
N PRO A 105 -7.18 18.95 1.22
CA PRO A 105 -5.90 19.56 0.90
C PRO A 105 -5.61 20.71 1.87
N VAL A 106 -4.45 20.65 2.51
CA VAL A 106 -3.99 21.68 3.46
C VAL A 106 -3.99 23.04 2.72
N PRO A 107 -4.77 24.04 3.17
CA PRO A 107 -4.80 25.32 2.48
C PRO A 107 -3.42 25.98 2.53
N PRO A 108 -2.97 26.64 1.43
CA PRO A 108 -1.67 27.29 1.40
C PRO A 108 -1.60 28.36 2.50
N ARG A 109 -0.53 28.31 3.31
CA ARG A 109 -0.29 29.29 4.39
C ARG A 109 -0.32 30.70 3.80
N PRO A 110 -1.13 31.63 4.33
CA PRO A 110 -1.12 33.00 3.86
C PRO A 110 0.26 33.61 4.12
N ARG A 111 0.87 34.07 3.03
CA ARG A 111 2.14 34.79 3.03
C ARG A 111 1.87 36.17 3.60
N TYR A 112 1.94 36.31 4.92
CA TYR A 112 1.91 37.63 5.56
C TYR A 112 3.16 38.39 5.12
N LEU A 113 2.88 39.48 4.41
CA LEU A 113 3.78 40.52 3.97
C LEU A 113 4.46 41.16 5.20
N ASN A 114 5.79 41.16 5.21
CA ASN A 114 6.62 42.11 5.95
C ASN A 114 7.80 42.48 5.04
#